data_AF-A0A928T782-F1
#
_entry.id   AF-A0A928T782-F1
#
_cell.length_a   1.000
_cell.length_b   1.000
_cell.length_c   1.000
_cell.angle_alpha   90.00
_cell.angle_beta   90.00
_cell.angle_gamma   90.00
#
_symmetry.space_group_name_H-M   'P 1'
#
loop_
_entity.id
_entity.type
_entity.pdbx_description
1 polymer ?
#
loop_
_entity_poly.entity_id
_entity_poly.type
_entity_poly.pdbx_seq_one_letter_code
_entity_poly.pdbx_strand_id
1 'polypeptide(L)'
;MSTPSSPSSRIPGWLKLAYTAFMAVLIPVYWIHYGPTNFLFFCDVALILTLIGVWTEKPLFISLAAVGILMPQALWCVDFIVGLFGVNMTGLTAYMFDETRPLHLRGLSLFHGWLPALLLFLVMRLGYDHRAFHGWTLTSVALCVVSFLFLPAPGSAEVLANPQIPYNVNYVFGMSETEPQTWMPPALYLVTWLGALIALVYLPTHAILRRVCPAPHEIQR
;
A
#
# COMPACT_ATOMS: atom_id res chain seq x y z
N MET A 1 44.54 -16.61 2.11
CA MET A 1 43.10 -16.79 2.39
C MET A 1 42.40 -15.49 2.06
N SER A 2 41.74 -15.43 0.90
CA SER A 2 40.88 -14.32 0.52
C SER A 2 39.64 -14.36 1.40
N THR A 3 39.41 -13.31 2.19
CA THR A 3 38.13 -13.10 2.86
C THR A 3 37.04 -13.06 1.80
N PRO A 4 35.93 -13.83 1.95
CA PRO A 4 34.81 -13.70 1.04
C PRO A 4 34.30 -12.26 1.12
N SER A 5 34.24 -11.57 -0.02
CA SER A 5 33.64 -10.25 -0.11
C SER A 5 32.22 -10.32 0.43
N SER A 6 31.91 -9.57 1.49
CA SER A 6 30.54 -9.43 1.98
C SER A 6 29.62 -9.14 0.80
N PRO A 7 28.50 -9.87 0.63
CA PRO A 7 27.58 -9.60 -0.47
C PRO A 7 27.19 -8.12 -0.41
N SER A 8 27.32 -7.40 -1.53
CA SER A 8 27.08 -5.96 -1.55
C SER A 8 25.68 -5.66 -1.02
N SER A 9 25.52 -4.69 -0.13
CA SER A 9 24.23 -4.26 0.41
C SER A 9 23.36 -3.52 -0.61
N ARG A 10 23.91 -3.25 -1.81
CA ARG A 10 23.22 -2.51 -2.87
C ARG A 10 22.09 -3.32 -3.48
N ILE A 11 21.09 -2.59 -3.97
CA ILE A 11 19.99 -3.19 -4.72
C ILE A 11 20.49 -3.56 -6.13
N PRO A 12 20.22 -4.78 -6.62
CA PRO A 12 20.61 -5.17 -7.97
C PRO A 12 20.05 -4.22 -9.04
N GLY A 13 20.88 -3.82 -10.01
CA GLY A 13 20.47 -2.86 -11.05
C GLY A 13 19.26 -3.31 -11.88
N TRP A 14 19.15 -4.62 -12.18
CA TRP A 14 18.01 -5.18 -12.91
C TRP A 14 16.69 -4.96 -12.16
N LEU A 15 16.69 -5.02 -10.83
CA LEU A 15 15.49 -4.83 -10.01
C LEU A 15 15.04 -3.37 -10.06
N LYS A 16 16.00 -2.42 -10.06
CA LYS A 16 15.70 -0.99 -10.26
C LYS A 16 15.01 -0.76 -11.60
N LEU A 17 15.55 -1.33 -12.67
CA LEU A 17 15.00 -1.18 -14.02
C LEU A 17 13.63 -1.86 -14.15
N ALA A 18 13.47 -3.09 -13.66
CA ALA A 18 12.21 -3.82 -13.71
C ALA A 18 11.10 -3.10 -12.93
N TYR A 19 11.38 -2.64 -11.71
CA TYR A 19 10.42 -1.88 -10.92
C TYR A 19 10.08 -0.53 -11.56
N THR A 20 11.08 0.15 -12.14
CA THR A 20 10.85 1.41 -12.88
C THR A 20 9.98 1.19 -14.12
N ALA A 21 10.21 0.12 -14.87
CA ALA A 21 9.40 -0.23 -16.04
C ALA A 21 7.95 -0.53 -15.64
N PHE A 22 7.75 -1.27 -14.55
CA PHE A 22 6.41 -1.50 -14.00
C PHE A 22 5.71 -0.17 -13.64
N MET A 23 6.38 0.72 -12.90
CA MET A 23 5.83 2.03 -12.54
C MET A 23 5.55 2.92 -13.75
N ALA A 24 6.40 2.87 -14.77
CA ALA A 24 6.23 3.60 -16.03
C ALA A 24 5.01 3.14 -16.84
N VAL A 25 4.51 1.92 -16.61
CA VAL A 25 3.25 1.44 -17.17
C VAL A 25 2.08 1.73 -16.23
N LEU A 26 2.21 1.40 -14.94
CA LEU A 26 1.13 1.55 -13.96
C LEU A 26 0.66 3.00 -13.85
N ILE A 27 1.59 3.96 -13.68
CA ILE A 27 1.23 5.37 -13.46
C ILE A 27 0.35 5.92 -14.60
N PRO A 28 0.77 5.89 -15.88
CA PRO A 28 -0.06 6.45 -16.94
C PRO A 28 -1.37 5.69 -17.13
N VAL A 29 -1.37 4.35 -17.01
CA VAL A 29 -2.59 3.56 -17.14
C VAL A 29 -3.59 3.93 -16.05
N TYR A 30 -3.17 3.94 -14.79
CA TYR A 30 -4.06 4.31 -13.67
C TYR A 30 -4.50 5.76 -13.75
N TRP A 31 -3.62 6.67 -14.14
CA TRP A 31 -3.99 8.07 -14.31
C TRP A 31 -5.07 8.26 -15.37
N ILE A 32 -4.97 7.59 -16.51
CA ILE A 32 -5.95 7.72 -17.60
C ILE A 32 -7.29 7.08 -17.20
N HIS A 33 -7.28 5.94 -16.51
CA HIS A 33 -8.48 5.19 -16.18
C HIS A 33 -9.20 5.69 -14.92
N TYR A 34 -8.44 6.02 -13.87
CA TYR A 34 -8.97 6.38 -12.56
C TYR A 34 -8.73 7.86 -12.21
N GLY A 35 -7.90 8.56 -12.95
CA GLY A 35 -7.52 9.93 -12.63
C GLY A 35 -6.45 10.04 -11.55
N PRO A 36 -5.93 11.26 -11.31
CA PRO A 36 -4.79 11.49 -10.41
C PRO A 36 -5.09 11.19 -8.94
N THR A 37 -6.35 11.29 -8.52
CA THR A 37 -6.74 11.05 -7.13
C THR A 37 -6.62 9.59 -6.70
N ASN A 38 -6.50 8.66 -7.66
CA ASN A 38 -6.22 7.26 -7.38
C ASN A 38 -4.91 7.11 -6.58
N PHE A 39 -3.90 7.93 -6.87
CA PHE A 39 -2.61 7.87 -6.18
C PHE A 39 -2.65 8.34 -4.71
N LEU A 40 -3.84 8.61 -4.15
CA LEU A 40 -4.06 8.83 -2.72
C LEU A 40 -4.29 7.53 -1.93
N PHE A 41 -4.53 6.40 -2.61
CA PHE A 41 -4.55 5.10 -1.94
C PHE A 41 -3.19 4.79 -1.30
N PHE A 42 -3.21 4.19 -0.12
CA PHE A 42 -1.99 3.80 0.59
C PHE A 42 -1.07 2.89 -0.24
N CYS A 43 -1.65 1.98 -1.01
CA CYS A 43 -0.92 1.07 -1.88
C CYS A 43 -0.18 1.79 -3.01
N ASP A 44 -0.80 2.78 -3.64
CA ASP A 44 -0.18 3.61 -4.68
C ASP A 44 0.92 4.51 -4.11
N VAL A 45 0.71 5.12 -2.94
CA VAL A 45 1.76 5.87 -2.24
C VAL A 45 2.93 4.97 -1.86
N ALA A 46 2.66 3.74 -1.39
CA ALA A 46 3.71 2.76 -1.10
C ALA A 46 4.50 2.36 -2.35
N LEU A 47 3.84 2.20 -3.51
CA LEU A 47 4.52 1.97 -4.79
C LEU A 47 5.49 3.11 -5.15
N ILE A 48 5.05 4.36 -4.99
CA ILE A 48 5.88 5.55 -5.27
C ILE A 48 7.05 5.65 -4.27
N LEU A 49 6.80 5.46 -2.98
CA LEU A 49 7.85 5.44 -1.96
C LEU A 49 8.86 4.33 -2.23
N THR A 50 8.41 3.16 -2.67
CA THR A 50 9.28 2.05 -3.06
C THR A 50 10.15 2.42 -4.27
N LEU A 51 9.60 3.11 -5.29
CA LEU A 51 10.38 3.60 -6.43
C LEU A 51 11.52 4.53 -5.96
N ILE A 52 11.19 5.50 -5.11
CA ILE A 52 12.15 6.44 -4.54
C ILE A 52 13.20 5.69 -3.72
N GLY A 53 12.78 4.75 -2.87
CA GLY A 53 13.67 3.96 -2.03
C GLY A 53 14.61 3.05 -2.81
N VAL A 54 14.14 2.44 -3.89
CA VAL A 54 14.94 1.55 -4.76
C VAL A 54 16.06 2.31 -5.47
N TRP A 55 15.80 3.55 -5.90
CA TRP A 55 16.81 4.38 -6.56
C TRP A 55 17.75 5.08 -5.58
N THR A 56 17.21 5.65 -4.50
CA THR A 56 18.00 6.37 -3.50
C THR A 56 18.74 5.44 -2.54
N GLU A 57 18.33 4.17 -2.45
CA GLU A 57 18.76 3.19 -1.45
C GLU A 57 18.65 3.69 0.00
N LYS A 58 17.77 4.69 0.24
CA LYS A 58 17.49 5.20 1.58
C LYS A 58 16.49 4.28 2.28
N PRO A 59 16.87 3.65 3.41
CA PRO A 59 16.03 2.67 4.10
C PRO A 59 14.67 3.23 4.54
N LEU A 60 14.61 4.53 4.82
CA LEU A 60 13.41 5.22 5.27
C LEU A 60 12.23 5.04 4.31
N PHE A 61 12.40 5.23 3.00
CA PHE A 61 11.27 5.16 2.06
C PHE A 61 10.69 3.76 1.93
N ILE A 62 11.56 2.74 1.91
CA ILE A 62 11.15 1.34 1.93
C ILE A 62 10.45 1.01 3.25
N SER A 63 10.99 1.50 4.37
CA SER A 63 10.42 1.26 5.70
C SER A 63 9.05 1.93 5.86
N LEU A 64 8.85 3.13 5.30
CA LEU A 64 7.55 3.83 5.28
C LEU A 64 6.50 2.98 4.56
N ALA A 65 6.82 2.54 3.33
CA ALA A 65 5.94 1.66 2.56
C ALA A 65 5.67 0.34 3.31
N ALA A 66 6.70 -0.28 3.88
CA ALA A 66 6.57 -1.54 4.60
C ALA A 66 5.64 -1.43 5.83
N VAL A 67 5.80 -0.39 6.67
CA VAL A 67 4.89 -0.13 7.80
C VAL A 67 3.46 0.06 7.32
N GLY A 68 3.30 0.76 6.20
CA GLY A 68 1.99 1.13 5.71
C GLY A 68 1.17 0.00 5.15
N ILE A 69 1.80 -0.90 4.39
CA ILE A 69 1.05 -1.84 3.57
C ILE A 69 1.27 -3.31 3.91
N LEU A 70 2.32 -3.73 4.63
CA LEU A 70 2.60 -5.18 4.77
C LEU A 70 1.41 -5.99 5.33
N MET A 71 0.78 -5.53 6.41
CA MET A 71 -0.38 -6.25 6.97
C MET A 71 -1.64 -6.17 6.12
N PRO A 72 -2.09 -4.99 5.64
CA PRO A 72 -3.23 -4.91 4.71
C PRO A 72 -3.01 -5.76 3.46
N GLN A 73 -1.77 -5.82 3.00
CA GLN A 73 -1.39 -6.55 1.80
C GLN A 73 -1.33 -8.07 2.03
N ALA A 74 -0.93 -8.51 3.21
CA ALA A 74 -1.07 -9.90 3.62
C ALA A 74 -2.55 -10.33 3.68
N LEU A 75 -3.43 -9.48 4.24
CA LEU A 75 -4.88 -9.72 4.25
C LEU A 75 -5.43 -9.80 2.82
N TRP A 76 -5.02 -8.88 1.93
CA TRP A 76 -5.38 -8.91 0.51
C TRP A 76 -4.95 -10.22 -0.16
N CYS A 77 -3.72 -10.72 0.11
CA CYS A 77 -3.27 -11.99 -0.44
C CYS A 77 -4.13 -13.18 0.02
N VAL A 78 -4.50 -13.22 1.30
CA VAL A 78 -5.39 -14.26 1.84
C VAL A 78 -6.77 -14.17 1.19
N ASP A 79 -7.35 -12.97 1.14
CA ASP A 79 -8.64 -12.73 0.51
C ASP A 79 -8.66 -13.11 -0.98
N PHE A 80 -7.59 -12.79 -1.71
CA PHE A 80 -7.44 -13.16 -3.12
C PHE A 80 -7.36 -14.67 -3.31
N ILE A 81 -6.56 -15.36 -2.50
CA ILE A 81 -6.44 -16.83 -2.56
C ILE A 81 -7.78 -17.49 -2.27
N VAL A 82 -8.50 -17.03 -1.24
CA VAL A 82 -9.83 -17.55 -0.89
C VAL A 82 -10.84 -17.25 -2.01
N GLY A 83 -10.76 -16.07 -2.62
CA GLY A 83 -11.56 -15.67 -3.77
C GLY A 83 -11.36 -16.53 -5.03
N LEU A 84 -10.14 -17.06 -5.25
CA LEU A 84 -9.89 -18.02 -6.34
C LEU A 84 -10.72 -19.31 -6.21
N PHE A 85 -11.18 -19.64 -5.00
CA PHE A 85 -12.08 -20.76 -4.74
C PHE A 85 -13.57 -20.35 -4.69
N GLY A 86 -13.90 -19.12 -5.08
CA GLY A 86 -15.26 -18.60 -5.12
C GLY A 86 -15.84 -18.19 -3.76
N VAL A 87 -14.99 -18.03 -2.74
CA VAL A 87 -15.42 -17.65 -1.38
C VAL A 87 -15.15 -16.16 -1.15
N ASN A 88 -16.17 -15.42 -0.70
CA ASN A 88 -16.03 -14.04 -0.26
C ASN A 88 -15.69 -13.99 1.24
N MET A 89 -14.48 -13.58 1.59
CA MET A 89 -14.02 -13.47 2.98
C MET A 89 -14.19 -12.05 3.53
N THR A 90 -13.56 -11.06 2.89
CA THR A 90 -13.62 -9.64 3.29
C THR A 90 -14.16 -8.73 2.19
N GLY A 91 -14.08 -9.16 0.93
CA GLY A 91 -14.45 -8.37 -0.23
C GLY A 91 -13.33 -7.46 -0.76
N LEU A 92 -12.18 -7.34 -0.08
CA LEU A 92 -11.04 -6.51 -0.49
C LEU A 92 -10.54 -6.80 -1.91
N THR A 93 -10.72 -8.02 -2.39
CA THR A 93 -10.30 -8.47 -3.72
C THR A 93 -11.45 -8.70 -4.69
N ALA A 94 -12.70 -8.35 -4.34
CA ALA A 94 -13.87 -8.56 -5.18
C ALA A 94 -13.68 -8.00 -6.59
N TYR A 95 -13.05 -6.82 -6.69
CA TYR A 95 -12.74 -6.19 -7.96
C TYR A 95 -11.80 -6.99 -8.89
N MET A 96 -11.01 -7.92 -8.35
CA MET A 96 -10.13 -8.79 -9.15
C MET A 96 -10.94 -9.86 -9.91
N PHE A 97 -12.14 -10.17 -9.43
CA PHE A 97 -13.04 -11.17 -10.00
C PHE A 97 -14.18 -10.54 -10.83
N ASP A 98 -14.26 -9.21 -10.85
CA ASP A 98 -15.22 -8.46 -11.65
C ASP A 98 -14.84 -8.50 -13.15
N GLU A 99 -15.65 -9.23 -13.94
CA GLU A 99 -15.46 -9.38 -15.38
C GLU A 99 -15.67 -8.08 -16.16
N THR A 100 -16.38 -7.10 -15.57
CA THR A 100 -16.58 -5.78 -16.19
C THR A 100 -15.32 -4.93 -16.13
N ARG A 101 -14.36 -5.26 -15.25
CA ARG A 101 -13.07 -4.56 -15.16
C ARG A 101 -12.06 -5.13 -16.18
N PRO A 102 -11.43 -4.27 -16.99
CA PRO A 102 -10.41 -4.69 -17.94
C PRO A 102 -9.31 -5.55 -17.29
N LEU A 103 -8.96 -6.67 -17.95
CA LEU A 103 -7.99 -7.63 -17.43
C LEU A 103 -6.63 -6.99 -17.13
N HIS A 104 -6.21 -6.00 -17.91
CA HIS A 104 -4.93 -5.32 -17.70
C HIS A 104 -4.93 -4.47 -16.41
N LEU A 105 -6.05 -3.88 -16.00
CA LEU A 105 -6.15 -3.11 -14.74
C LEU A 105 -6.07 -4.04 -13.52
N ARG A 106 -6.79 -5.17 -13.59
CA ARG A 106 -6.70 -6.24 -12.60
C ARG A 106 -5.28 -6.82 -12.55
N GLY A 107 -4.67 -7.05 -13.70
CA GLY A 107 -3.29 -7.52 -13.83
C GLY A 107 -2.26 -6.57 -13.21
N LEU A 108 -2.41 -5.26 -13.41
CA LEU A 108 -1.56 -4.26 -12.77
C LEU A 108 -1.74 -4.28 -11.24
N SER A 109 -2.98 -4.45 -10.77
CA SER A 109 -3.30 -4.54 -9.35
C SER A 109 -2.67 -5.75 -8.65
N LEU A 110 -2.16 -6.75 -9.38
CA LEU A 110 -1.42 -7.87 -8.79
C LEU A 110 -0.11 -7.45 -8.09
N PHE A 111 0.30 -6.17 -8.17
CA PHE A 111 1.32 -5.63 -7.27
C PHE A 111 0.98 -5.85 -5.80
N HIS A 112 -0.31 -5.90 -5.48
CA HIS A 112 -0.79 -6.30 -4.17
C HIS A 112 -0.30 -7.68 -3.72
N GLY A 113 0.02 -8.60 -4.65
CA GLY A 113 0.62 -9.89 -4.32
C GLY A 113 2.14 -9.83 -4.12
N TRP A 114 2.88 -9.24 -5.06
CA TRP A 114 4.34 -9.31 -5.08
C TRP A 114 5.05 -8.18 -4.31
N LEU A 115 4.45 -7.01 -4.18
CA LEU A 115 5.03 -5.86 -3.47
C LEU A 115 5.36 -6.13 -2.00
N PRO A 116 4.53 -6.81 -1.17
CA PRO A 116 4.89 -7.05 0.22
C PRO A 116 6.14 -7.95 0.35
N ALA A 117 6.27 -8.95 -0.52
CA ALA A 117 7.48 -9.79 -0.56
C ALA A 117 8.71 -8.98 -1.00
N LEU A 118 8.56 -8.10 -2.00
CA LEU A 118 9.62 -7.18 -2.41
C LEU A 118 10.02 -6.24 -1.27
N LEU A 119 9.07 -5.65 -0.57
CA LEU A 119 9.32 -4.75 0.56
C LEU A 119 10.07 -5.46 1.69
N LEU A 120 9.67 -6.67 2.06
CA LEU A 120 10.41 -7.47 3.04
C LEU A 120 11.85 -7.73 2.59
N PHE A 121 12.05 -8.12 1.34
CA PHE A 121 13.40 -8.27 0.77
C PHE A 121 14.21 -6.97 0.87
N LEU A 122 13.62 -5.83 0.48
CA LEU A 122 14.29 -4.53 0.50
C LEU A 122 14.59 -4.04 1.92
N VAL A 123 13.70 -4.25 2.88
CA VAL A 123 13.94 -3.94 4.31
C VAL A 123 15.06 -4.83 4.86
N MET A 124 15.08 -6.13 4.53
CA MET A 124 16.18 -7.01 4.94
C MET A 124 17.52 -6.63 4.29
N ARG A 125 17.48 -6.03 3.09
CA ARG A 125 18.65 -5.61 2.32
C ARG A 125 19.22 -4.26 2.75
N LEU A 126 18.37 -3.29 3.08
CA LEU A 126 18.74 -1.90 3.41
C LEU A 126 18.64 -1.56 4.91
N GLY A 127 17.94 -2.39 5.67
CA GLY A 127 17.66 -2.21 7.08
C GLY A 127 16.32 -1.52 7.34
N TYR A 128 15.77 -1.74 8.52
CA TYR A 128 14.52 -1.15 8.96
C TYR A 128 14.74 0.18 9.70
N ASP A 129 14.23 1.27 9.13
CA ASP A 129 14.29 2.60 9.76
C ASP A 129 13.10 2.83 10.69
N HIS A 130 13.36 2.89 11.99
CA HIS A 130 12.33 3.07 13.02
C HIS A 130 11.51 4.37 12.87
N ARG A 131 12.04 5.40 12.18
CA ARG A 131 11.32 6.64 11.91
C ARG A 131 10.10 6.41 11.01
N ALA A 132 10.06 5.28 10.30
CA ALA A 132 8.96 4.93 9.42
C ALA A 132 7.60 4.85 10.13
N PHE A 133 7.55 4.49 11.41
CA PHE A 133 6.28 4.47 12.13
C PHE A 133 5.65 5.86 12.21
N HIS A 134 6.41 6.86 12.66
CA HIS A 134 5.93 8.24 12.76
C HIS A 134 5.69 8.85 11.37
N GLY A 135 6.61 8.61 10.44
CA GLY A 135 6.48 9.14 9.08
C GLY A 135 5.24 8.58 8.37
N TRP A 136 5.01 7.26 8.43
CA TRP A 136 3.82 6.66 7.81
C TRP A 136 2.54 7.07 8.53
N THR A 137 2.56 7.18 9.86
CA THR A 137 1.41 7.70 10.62
C THR A 137 1.01 9.08 10.10
N LEU A 138 1.96 10.01 9.99
CA LEU A 138 1.68 11.35 9.46
C LEU A 138 1.19 11.32 8.01
N THR A 139 1.83 10.52 7.15
CA THR A 139 1.42 10.33 5.75
C THR A 139 -0.01 9.81 5.66
N SER A 140 -0.34 8.76 6.42
CA SER A 140 -1.66 8.13 6.40
C SER A 140 -2.76 9.06 6.91
N VAL A 141 -2.49 9.85 7.97
CA VAL A 141 -3.42 10.87 8.47
C VAL A 141 -3.68 11.91 7.39
N ALA A 142 -2.63 12.43 6.74
CA ALA A 142 -2.79 13.42 5.68
C ALA A 142 -3.61 12.85 4.51
N LEU A 143 -3.29 11.65 4.04
CA LEU A 143 -4.01 10.99 2.95
C LEU A 143 -5.47 10.73 3.29
N CYS A 144 -5.77 10.23 4.49
CA CYS A 144 -7.14 10.00 4.93
C CYS A 144 -7.92 11.30 5.09
N VAL A 145 -7.34 12.34 5.67
CA VAL A 145 -8.02 13.65 5.82
C VAL A 145 -8.29 14.27 4.45
N VAL A 146 -7.31 14.28 3.54
CA VAL A 146 -7.49 14.77 2.17
C VAL A 146 -8.57 13.96 1.45
N SER A 147 -8.53 12.63 1.56
CA SER A 147 -9.54 11.77 0.93
C SER A 147 -10.93 12.02 1.49
N PHE A 148 -11.07 12.15 2.81
CA PHE A 148 -12.34 12.40 3.47
C PHE A 148 -12.95 13.76 3.09
N LEU A 149 -12.13 14.79 2.93
CA LEU A 149 -12.60 16.14 2.62
C LEU A 149 -12.90 16.36 1.14
N PHE A 150 -12.17 15.69 0.24
CA PHE A 150 -12.16 16.02 -1.18
C PHE A 150 -12.55 14.89 -2.12
N LEU A 151 -12.69 13.65 -1.64
CA LEU A 151 -13.09 12.51 -2.46
C LEU A 151 -14.51 12.05 -2.12
N PRO A 152 -15.23 11.51 -3.12
CA PRO A 152 -16.61 11.12 -2.93
C PRO A 152 -16.75 9.94 -1.96
N ALA A 153 -17.84 9.99 -1.20
CA ALA A 153 -18.33 8.86 -0.42
C ALA A 153 -18.90 7.79 -1.37
N PRO A 154 -18.88 6.51 -0.96
CA PRO A 154 -19.57 5.47 -1.73
C PRO A 154 -21.07 5.81 -1.82
N GLY A 155 -21.68 5.53 -2.97
CA GLY A 155 -23.10 5.85 -3.22
C GLY A 155 -23.42 7.32 -3.54
N SER A 156 -22.42 8.22 -3.60
CA SER A 156 -22.65 9.62 -3.97
C SER A 156 -23.09 9.79 -5.43
N ALA A 157 -23.74 10.91 -5.76
CA ALA A 157 -24.20 11.18 -7.12
C ALA A 157 -23.06 11.16 -8.16
N GLU A 158 -21.87 11.61 -7.76
CA GLU A 158 -20.66 11.58 -8.59
C GLU A 158 -20.24 10.13 -8.91
N VAL A 159 -20.27 9.24 -7.91
CA VAL A 159 -19.91 7.81 -8.09
C VAL A 159 -20.94 7.11 -8.95
N LEU A 160 -22.22 7.41 -8.78
CA LEU A 160 -23.30 6.85 -9.61
C LEU A 160 -23.17 7.31 -11.07
N ALA A 161 -22.76 8.56 -11.31
CA ALA A 161 -22.55 9.11 -12.65
C ALA A 161 -21.26 8.59 -13.30
N ASN A 162 -20.21 8.30 -12.52
CA ASN A 162 -18.96 7.76 -13.01
C ASN A 162 -18.36 6.75 -12.01
N PRO A 163 -18.70 5.45 -12.11
CA PRO A 163 -18.22 4.43 -11.19
C PRO A 163 -16.71 4.17 -11.22
N GLN A 164 -15.98 4.75 -12.18
CA GLN A 164 -14.53 4.61 -12.29
C GLN A 164 -13.77 5.65 -11.46
N ILE A 165 -14.43 6.68 -10.93
CA ILE A 165 -13.73 7.63 -10.05
C ILE A 165 -13.31 6.94 -8.75
N PRO A 166 -12.13 7.27 -8.21
CA PRO A 166 -11.74 6.85 -6.87
C PRO A 166 -12.70 7.42 -5.84
N TYR A 167 -13.32 6.55 -5.07
CA TYR A 167 -14.21 6.87 -3.96
C TYR A 167 -13.88 6.01 -2.75
N ASN A 168 -14.34 6.41 -1.57
CA ASN A 168 -14.05 5.73 -0.30
C ASN A 168 -12.56 5.39 -0.12
N VAL A 169 -11.67 6.27 -0.61
CA VAL A 169 -10.23 6.02 -0.65
C VAL A 169 -9.71 5.82 0.77
N ASN A 170 -8.99 4.72 0.99
CA ASN A 170 -8.52 4.28 2.30
C ASN A 170 -9.64 4.05 3.34
N TYR A 171 -10.84 3.68 2.90
CA TYR A 171 -12.00 3.32 3.74
C TYR A 171 -12.45 4.42 4.70
N VAL A 172 -12.24 5.69 4.34
CA VAL A 172 -12.52 6.86 5.21
C VAL A 172 -13.99 7.12 5.47
N PHE A 173 -14.91 6.47 4.73
CA PHE A 173 -16.36 6.56 4.95
C PHE A 173 -17.00 5.27 5.47
N GLY A 174 -16.26 4.15 5.55
CA GLY A 174 -16.81 2.85 5.95
C GLY A 174 -16.12 1.69 5.24
N MET A 175 -16.37 0.47 5.70
CA MET A 175 -15.83 -0.76 5.10
C MET A 175 -16.62 -1.26 3.89
N SER A 176 -17.85 -0.76 3.69
CA SER A 176 -18.67 -1.13 2.54
C SER A 176 -18.18 -0.43 1.27
N GLU A 177 -18.21 -1.15 0.16
CA GLU A 177 -17.93 -0.61 -1.17
C GLU A 177 -19.08 0.26 -1.69
N THR A 178 -20.31 0.00 -1.26
CA THR A 178 -21.49 0.64 -1.85
C THR A 178 -22.07 1.76 -1.01
N GLU A 179 -21.87 1.73 0.31
CA GLU A 179 -22.53 2.65 1.24
C GLU A 179 -21.58 3.13 2.35
N PRO A 180 -21.70 4.39 2.80
CA PRO A 180 -20.96 4.85 3.96
C PRO A 180 -21.51 4.19 5.23
N GLN A 181 -20.70 4.12 6.28
CA GLN A 181 -21.19 3.70 7.58
C GLN A 181 -22.23 4.72 8.12
N THR A 182 -23.27 4.23 8.80
CA THR A 182 -24.39 5.04 9.31
C THR A 182 -24.53 5.01 10.83
N TRP A 183 -23.70 4.24 11.53
CA TRP A 183 -23.85 3.96 12.96
C TRP A 183 -23.13 4.97 13.86
N MET A 184 -22.29 5.85 13.29
CA MET A 184 -21.69 6.98 14.02
C MET A 184 -21.48 8.22 13.11
N PRO A 185 -21.23 9.42 13.68
CA PRO A 185 -20.90 10.59 12.87
C PRO A 185 -19.65 10.36 11.98
N PRO A 186 -19.63 10.81 10.71
CA PRO A 186 -18.52 10.54 9.79
C PRO A 186 -17.14 11.00 10.27
N ALA A 187 -17.05 12.18 10.88
CA ALA A 187 -15.79 12.69 11.43
C ALA A 187 -15.29 11.82 12.60
N LEU A 188 -16.20 11.29 13.43
CA LEU A 188 -15.84 10.38 14.52
C LEU A 188 -15.35 9.04 13.96
N TYR A 189 -15.95 8.57 12.87
CA TYR A 189 -15.49 7.38 12.17
C TYR A 189 -14.07 7.56 11.64
N LEU A 190 -13.78 8.67 10.97
CA LEU A 190 -12.43 8.96 10.48
C LEU A 190 -11.38 8.92 11.61
N VAL A 191 -11.66 9.55 12.74
CA VAL A 191 -10.74 9.56 13.90
C VAL A 191 -10.57 8.16 14.47
N THR A 192 -11.66 7.41 14.63
CA THR A 192 -11.64 6.03 15.13
C THR A 192 -10.90 5.10 14.18
N TRP A 193 -11.11 5.28 12.88
CA TRP A 193 -10.47 4.51 11.82
C TRP A 193 -8.96 4.77 11.78
N LEU A 194 -8.52 6.02 11.88
CA LEU A 194 -7.11 6.37 12.01
C LEU A 194 -6.49 5.76 13.28
N GLY A 195 -7.20 5.83 14.41
CA GLY A 195 -6.79 5.17 15.65
C GLY A 195 -6.62 3.66 15.48
N ALA A 196 -7.57 3.00 14.81
CA ALA A 196 -7.54 1.58 14.52
C ALA A 196 -6.36 1.22 13.58
N LEU A 197 -6.14 1.97 12.51
CA LEU A 197 -4.99 1.79 11.61
C LEU A 197 -3.67 1.90 12.38
N ILE A 198 -3.51 2.92 13.22
CA ILE A 198 -2.28 3.11 13.99
C ILE A 198 -2.07 1.95 14.98
N ALA A 199 -3.09 1.62 15.77
CA ALA A 199 -2.97 0.66 16.86
C ALA A 199 -2.92 -0.80 16.38
N LEU A 200 -3.72 -1.15 15.36
CA LEU A 200 -3.91 -2.53 14.91
C LEU A 200 -3.11 -2.87 13.66
N VAL A 201 -2.66 -1.87 12.89
CA VAL A 201 -1.93 -2.08 11.63
C VAL A 201 -0.50 -1.55 11.71
N TYR A 202 -0.30 -0.27 11.95
CA TYR A 202 1.05 0.31 11.83
C TYR A 202 1.94 -0.06 13.00
N LEU A 203 1.41 -0.01 14.23
CA LEU A 203 2.18 -0.33 15.43
C LEU A 203 2.64 -1.80 15.48
N PRO A 204 1.79 -2.81 15.20
CA PRO A 204 2.25 -4.19 15.18
C PRO A 204 3.21 -4.46 14.02
N THR A 205 2.99 -3.86 12.83
CA THR A 205 3.92 -3.99 11.70
C THR A 205 5.29 -3.41 12.07
N HIS A 206 5.31 -2.21 12.67
CA HIS A 206 6.52 -1.58 13.17
C HIS A 206 7.26 -2.45 14.19
N ALA A 207 6.53 -3.00 15.17
CA ALA A 207 7.10 -3.86 16.21
C ALA A 207 7.70 -5.14 15.64
N ILE A 208 7.03 -5.78 14.68
CA ILE A 208 7.52 -6.97 13.99
C ILE A 208 8.79 -6.63 13.20
N LEU A 209 8.76 -5.62 12.32
CA LEU A 209 9.90 -5.24 11.49
C LEU A 209 11.11 -4.84 12.34
N ARG A 210 10.91 -4.08 13.42
CA ARG A 210 11.98 -3.72 14.35
C ARG A 210 12.62 -4.93 15.04
N ARG A 211 11.86 -6.01 15.24
CA ARG A 211 12.34 -7.23 15.90
C ARG A 211 13.05 -8.18 14.94
N VAL A 212 12.58 -8.29 13.69
CA VAL A 212 13.03 -9.33 12.76
C VAL A 212 14.00 -8.83 11.69
N CYS A 213 14.01 -7.53 11.41
CA CYS A 213 14.88 -6.94 10.39
C CYS A 213 16.08 -6.23 11.03
N PRO A 214 17.26 -6.23 10.36
CA PRO A 214 18.42 -5.49 10.82
C PRO A 214 18.15 -3.98 10.80
N ALA A 215 18.80 -3.23 11.69
CA ALA A 215 18.82 -1.78 11.63
C ALA A 215 19.78 -1.28 10.52
N PRO A 216 19.58 -0.09 9.94
CA PRO A 216 20.44 0.43 8.87
C PRO A 216 21.94 0.45 9.19
N HIS A 217 22.30 0.71 10.46
CA HIS A 217 23.69 0.76 10.90
C HIS A 217 24.35 -0.63 11.05
N GLU A 218 23.57 -1.71 11.02
CA GLU A 218 24.04 -3.10 11.09
C GLU A 218 24.40 -3.64 9.69
N ILE A 219 23.78 -3.10 8.63
CA ILE A 219 24.07 -3.47 7.23
C ILE A 219 25.32 -2.79 6.69
N GLN A 220 25.67 -1.62 7.23
CA GLN A 220 26.82 -0.82 6.79
C GLN A 220 28.16 -1.27 7.42
N ARG A 221 28.16 -2.32 8.25
CA ARG A 221 29.36 -2.95 8.81
C ARG A 221 29.79 -4.15 7.96
#